data_AF-A0AAW6VKZ3-F1
#
_entry.id   AF-A0AAW6VKZ3-F1
#
_cell.length_a   1.000
_cell.length_b   1.000
_cell.length_c   1.000
_cell.angle_alpha   90.00
_cell.angle_beta   90.00
_cell.angle_gamma   90.00
#
_symmetry.space_group_name_H-M   'P 1'
#
loop_
_entity.id
_entity.type
_entity.pdbx_description
1 polymer ?
#
loop_
_entity_poly.entity_id
_entity_poly.type
_entity_poly.pdbx_seq_one_letter_code
_entity_poly.pdbx_strand_id
1 'polypeptide(L)'
;MNEYDFSEQAELLEDVTYILDDYNITDWSFGGGTALSCYHYNHRMSYDIDIFTEDISSIQKLIDYKLAICEGFEISVEDTEVSNSGITFILSDLNHQLKLDFLESRYLTSEPFIVDDVLGLRNIKIQTPLEIIAKKIKHRKHVTIRDYVDFAFVEKQHNIISKIKKENIVDLERFIDIYKQFISITDEDFNNHLEYLKPRFMQCKNDIKEIIYKAFNPGKNFSIAIDNNYEVLAVDEWVNIYEDGFIDAGEVYKKYNELSKLKLSSIINKSENEITYSDILELSNTNVKKLLL
;
A
#
# COMPACT_ATOMS: atom_id res chain seq x y z
N MET A 1 -9.10 14.29 -21.46
CA MET A 1 -9.58 13.00 -22.00
C MET A 1 -8.78 11.91 -21.30
N ASN A 2 -9.45 10.98 -20.62
CA ASN A 2 -8.76 9.81 -20.08
C ASN A 2 -8.29 8.93 -21.25
N GLU A 3 -7.05 8.41 -21.21
CA GLU A 3 -6.63 7.39 -22.20
C GLU A 3 -7.33 6.07 -21.94
N TYR A 4 -7.60 5.82 -20.66
CA TYR A 4 -8.22 4.60 -20.20
C TYR A 4 -9.73 4.74 -20.26
N ASP A 5 -10.37 3.72 -20.80
CA ASP A 5 -11.81 3.56 -20.78
C ASP A 5 -12.21 2.94 -19.44
N PHE A 6 -13.06 3.65 -18.69
CA PHE A 6 -13.59 3.18 -17.41
C PHE A 6 -15.12 2.97 -17.48
N SER A 7 -15.67 2.75 -18.68
CA SER A 7 -17.12 2.60 -18.86
C SER A 7 -17.66 1.37 -18.10
N GLU A 8 -16.96 0.24 -18.14
CA GLU A 8 -17.31 -0.96 -17.37
C GLU A 8 -17.25 -0.71 -15.86
N GLN A 9 -16.25 0.05 -15.39
CA GLN A 9 -16.14 0.43 -13.97
C GLN A 9 -17.24 1.41 -13.55
N ALA A 10 -17.72 2.25 -14.47
CA ALA A 10 -18.85 3.14 -14.22
C ALA A 10 -20.15 2.37 -14.08
N GLU A 11 -20.42 1.44 -15.00
CA GLU A 11 -21.58 0.54 -14.94
C GLU A 11 -21.56 -0.29 -13.64
N LEU A 12 -20.41 -0.90 -13.33
CA LEU A 12 -20.27 -1.69 -12.10
C LEU A 12 -20.40 -0.84 -10.83
N LEU A 13 -19.92 0.41 -10.82
CA LEU A 13 -20.10 1.28 -9.66
C LEU A 13 -21.57 1.71 -9.51
N GLU A 14 -22.33 1.82 -10.60
CA GLU A 14 -23.78 2.02 -10.53
C GLU A 14 -24.47 0.80 -9.91
N ASP A 15 -24.13 -0.40 -10.36
CA ASP A 15 -24.58 -1.68 -9.80
C ASP A 15 -24.32 -1.79 -8.29
N VAL A 16 -23.12 -1.36 -7.85
CA VAL A 16 -22.77 -1.27 -6.43
C VAL A 16 -23.76 -0.40 -5.65
N THR A 17 -24.22 0.73 -6.20
CA THR A 17 -25.19 1.58 -5.48
C THR A 17 -26.52 0.87 -5.27
N TYR A 18 -27.01 0.12 -6.27
CA TYR A 18 -28.23 -0.68 -6.13
C TYR A 18 -28.06 -1.78 -5.07
N ILE A 19 -26.93 -2.51 -5.09
CA ILE A 19 -26.63 -3.54 -4.07
C ILE A 19 -26.67 -2.91 -2.66
N LEU A 20 -25.94 -1.82 -2.46
CA LEU A 20 -25.81 -1.21 -1.15
C LEU A 20 -27.14 -0.64 -0.65
N ASP A 21 -27.95 -0.04 -1.53
CA ASP A 21 -29.27 0.47 -1.20
C ASP A 21 -30.26 -0.64 -0.81
N ASP A 22 -30.31 -1.75 -1.56
CA ASP A 22 -31.17 -2.90 -1.26
C ASP A 22 -30.92 -3.48 0.14
N TYR A 23 -29.66 -3.45 0.58
CA TYR A 23 -29.26 -3.95 1.90
C TYR A 23 -29.12 -2.85 2.95
N ASN A 24 -29.52 -1.61 2.66
CA ASN A 24 -29.47 -0.44 3.54
C ASN A 24 -28.06 -0.17 4.11
N ILE A 25 -27.03 -0.26 3.27
CA ILE A 25 -25.64 0.01 3.60
C ILE A 25 -25.30 1.42 3.12
N THR A 26 -25.23 2.38 4.04
CA THR A 26 -25.12 3.81 3.70
C THR A 26 -23.75 4.41 3.99
N ASP A 27 -22.92 3.74 4.79
CA ASP A 27 -21.58 4.22 5.13
C ASP A 27 -20.50 3.37 4.44
N TRP A 28 -20.13 3.82 3.25
CA TRP A 28 -19.15 3.16 2.40
C TRP A 28 -18.31 4.18 1.63
N SER A 29 -17.15 3.75 1.15
CA SER A 29 -16.24 4.57 0.33
C SER A 29 -15.68 3.77 -0.84
N PHE A 30 -15.57 4.41 -1.98
CA PHE A 30 -14.89 3.90 -3.17
C PHE A 30 -13.38 4.13 -3.03
N GLY A 31 -12.57 3.08 -3.21
CA GLY A 31 -11.13 3.16 -3.01
C GLY A 31 -10.33 2.29 -3.97
N GLY A 32 -9.17 1.86 -3.48
CA GLY A 32 -8.33 0.90 -4.19
C GLY A 32 -7.69 1.44 -5.48
N GLY A 33 -7.32 0.51 -6.36
CA GLY A 33 -6.54 0.83 -7.56
C GLY A 33 -7.31 1.68 -8.56
N THR A 34 -8.62 1.47 -8.67
CA THR A 34 -9.46 2.14 -9.65
C THR A 34 -9.78 3.56 -9.24
N ALA A 35 -10.04 3.84 -7.96
CA ALA A 35 -10.15 5.22 -7.48
C ALA A 35 -8.85 6.02 -7.73
N LEU A 36 -7.67 5.42 -7.49
CA LEU A 36 -6.38 6.05 -7.82
C LEU A 36 -6.28 6.38 -9.31
N SER A 37 -6.66 5.45 -10.18
CA SER A 37 -6.53 5.61 -11.63
C SER A 37 -7.60 6.52 -12.25
N CYS A 38 -8.89 6.29 -12.02
CA CYS A 38 -9.94 6.98 -12.75
C CYS A 38 -10.18 8.41 -12.25
N TYR A 39 -10.00 8.65 -10.94
CA TYR A 39 -10.30 9.92 -10.30
C TYR A 39 -9.03 10.74 -10.01
N HIS A 40 -8.01 10.14 -9.38
CA HIS A 40 -6.85 10.91 -8.92
C HIS A 40 -5.80 11.17 -10.02
N TYR A 41 -5.40 10.14 -10.77
CA TYR A 41 -4.10 10.20 -11.46
C TYR A 41 -4.06 9.78 -12.92
N ASN A 42 -4.96 8.93 -13.38
CA ASN A 42 -4.99 8.44 -14.75
C ASN A 42 -3.61 7.93 -15.21
N HIS A 43 -2.93 7.18 -14.31
CA HIS A 43 -1.52 6.77 -14.43
C HIS A 43 -1.34 5.36 -14.97
N ARG A 44 -2.36 4.50 -14.86
CA ARG A 44 -2.45 3.14 -15.44
C ARG A 44 -3.91 2.69 -15.56
N MET A 45 -4.17 1.66 -16.36
CA MET A 45 -5.46 0.97 -16.37
C MET A 45 -5.69 0.22 -15.04
N SER A 46 -6.93 0.17 -14.60
CA SER A 46 -7.38 -0.55 -13.42
C SER A 46 -8.80 -1.05 -13.64
N TYR A 47 -9.09 -2.27 -13.18
CA TYR A 47 -10.31 -2.97 -13.54
C TYR A 47 -11.21 -3.17 -12.33
N ASP A 48 -10.66 -3.70 -11.25
CA ASP A 48 -11.37 -4.00 -10.00
C ASP A 48 -12.10 -2.78 -9.40
N ILE A 49 -13.27 -2.98 -8.80
CA ILE A 49 -13.95 -1.98 -7.96
C ILE A 49 -13.81 -2.39 -6.49
N ASP A 50 -13.16 -1.54 -5.70
CA ASP A 50 -12.97 -1.75 -4.27
C ASP A 50 -13.89 -0.81 -3.46
N ILE A 51 -14.81 -1.39 -2.69
CA ILE A 51 -15.73 -0.70 -1.78
C ILE A 51 -15.37 -1.02 -0.35
N PHE A 52 -15.26 0.01 0.48
CA PHE A 52 -14.83 -0.11 1.87
C PHE A 52 -15.88 0.42 2.83
N THR A 53 -16.08 -0.28 3.96
CA THR A 53 -16.87 0.18 5.10
C THR A 53 -16.11 -0.11 6.40
N GLU A 54 -16.36 0.65 7.48
CA GLU A 54 -15.89 0.28 8.82
C GLU A 54 -16.89 -0.63 9.56
N ASP A 55 -18.08 -0.83 8.99
CA ASP A 55 -19.14 -1.62 9.58
C ASP A 55 -19.08 -3.08 9.13
N ILE A 56 -18.51 -3.94 9.98
CA ILE A 56 -18.47 -5.39 9.75
C ILE A 56 -19.86 -6.01 9.57
N SER A 57 -20.91 -5.42 10.16
CA SER A 57 -22.27 -5.94 10.01
C SER A 57 -22.82 -5.74 8.59
N SER A 58 -22.38 -4.70 7.90
CA SER A 58 -22.66 -4.48 6.48
C SER A 58 -22.02 -5.55 5.60
N ILE A 59 -20.77 -5.93 5.88
CA ILE A 59 -20.11 -7.07 5.20
C ILE A 59 -20.83 -8.39 5.49
N GLN A 60 -21.17 -8.66 6.75
CA GLN A 60 -21.90 -9.88 7.11
C GLN A 60 -23.24 -9.96 6.38
N LYS A 61 -23.95 -8.83 6.26
CA LYS A 61 -25.20 -8.76 5.50
C LYS A 61 -24.98 -9.14 4.03
N LEU A 62 -23.96 -8.58 3.36
CA LEU A 62 -23.65 -8.95 1.97
C LEU A 62 -23.31 -10.44 1.83
N ILE A 63 -22.60 -11.03 2.79
CA ILE A 63 -22.31 -12.46 2.82
C ILE A 63 -23.59 -13.30 2.98
N ASP A 64 -24.46 -12.91 3.90
CA ASP A 64 -25.73 -13.62 4.18
C ASP A 64 -26.65 -13.62 2.96
N TYR A 65 -26.65 -12.53 2.19
CA TYR A 65 -27.47 -12.36 0.99
C TYR A 65 -26.73 -12.66 -0.33
N LYS A 66 -25.51 -13.21 -0.29
CA LYS A 66 -24.68 -13.43 -1.48
C LYS A 66 -25.37 -14.19 -2.61
N LEU A 67 -26.25 -15.15 -2.28
CA LEU A 67 -26.99 -15.93 -3.28
C LEU A 67 -27.97 -15.07 -4.07
N ALA A 68 -28.68 -14.16 -3.38
CA ALA A 68 -29.61 -13.24 -4.01
C ALA A 68 -28.87 -12.18 -4.84
N ILE A 69 -27.72 -11.71 -4.37
CA ILE A 69 -26.83 -10.82 -5.13
C ILE A 69 -26.35 -11.54 -6.40
N CYS A 70 -25.83 -12.77 -6.28
CA CYS A 70 -25.37 -13.56 -7.42
C CYS A 70 -26.48 -13.75 -8.47
N GLU A 71 -27.70 -14.08 -8.03
CA GLU A 71 -28.85 -14.23 -8.92
C GLU A 71 -29.22 -12.90 -9.62
N GLY A 72 -29.23 -11.78 -8.89
CA GLY A 72 -29.56 -10.46 -9.42
C GLY A 72 -28.56 -9.93 -10.46
N PHE A 73 -27.30 -10.35 -10.36
CA PHE A 73 -26.21 -9.90 -11.23
C PHE A 73 -25.71 -10.97 -12.21
N GLU A 74 -26.42 -12.10 -12.32
CA GLU A 74 -26.05 -13.25 -13.18
C GLU A 74 -24.62 -13.80 -12.90
N ILE A 75 -24.17 -13.70 -11.64
CA ILE A 75 -22.85 -14.17 -11.19
C ILE A 75 -22.98 -15.61 -10.71
N SER A 76 -22.04 -16.47 -11.08
CA SER A 76 -21.97 -17.81 -10.48
C SER A 76 -21.62 -17.69 -8.99
N VAL A 77 -22.31 -18.45 -8.15
CA VAL A 77 -21.95 -18.52 -6.72
C VAL A 77 -20.54 -19.08 -6.51
N GLU A 78 -20.05 -19.91 -7.43
CA GLU A 78 -18.68 -20.43 -7.42
C GLU A 78 -17.64 -19.34 -7.71
N ASP A 79 -18.05 -18.24 -8.36
CA ASP A 79 -17.24 -17.06 -8.64
C ASP A 79 -17.33 -16.03 -7.50
N THR A 80 -17.46 -16.52 -6.26
CA THR A 80 -17.44 -15.69 -5.04
C THR A 80 -16.40 -16.17 -4.05
N GLU A 81 -15.62 -15.24 -3.52
CA GLU A 81 -14.66 -15.49 -2.45
C GLU A 81 -15.12 -14.77 -1.18
N VAL A 82 -15.11 -15.45 -0.04
CA VAL A 82 -15.50 -14.87 1.25
C VAL A 82 -14.33 -14.99 2.23
N SER A 83 -14.10 -13.91 2.96
CA SER A 83 -13.12 -13.84 4.04
C SER A 83 -13.77 -13.23 5.29
N ASN A 84 -13.03 -13.23 6.40
CA ASN A 84 -13.50 -12.59 7.64
C ASN A 84 -13.68 -11.07 7.51
N SER A 85 -13.09 -10.45 6.48
CA SER A 85 -13.07 -8.99 6.29
C SER A 85 -13.69 -8.56 4.96
N GLY A 86 -14.39 -9.44 4.24
CA GLY A 86 -14.96 -9.05 2.97
C GLY A 86 -15.50 -10.19 2.11
N ILE A 87 -16.16 -9.78 1.04
CA ILE A 87 -16.67 -10.64 -0.03
C ILE A 87 -16.22 -10.08 -1.38
N THR A 88 -15.75 -10.97 -2.24
CA THR A 88 -15.33 -10.67 -3.61
C THR A 88 -16.25 -11.38 -4.58
N PHE A 89 -16.77 -10.65 -5.56
CA PHE A 89 -17.47 -11.19 -6.71
C PHE A 89 -16.56 -11.12 -7.93
N ILE A 90 -16.38 -12.25 -8.60
CA ILE A 90 -15.52 -12.37 -9.77
C ILE A 90 -16.39 -12.31 -11.02
N LEU A 91 -16.35 -11.18 -11.70
CA LEU A 91 -17.11 -10.89 -12.90
C LEU A 91 -16.24 -11.24 -14.10
N SER A 92 -16.64 -12.27 -14.85
CA SER A 92 -15.89 -12.70 -16.04
C SER A 92 -16.27 -11.84 -17.24
N ASP A 93 -15.31 -11.09 -17.79
CA ASP A 93 -15.38 -10.60 -19.18
C ASP A 93 -14.45 -11.45 -20.08
N LEU A 94 -14.72 -11.46 -21.38
CA LEU A 94 -13.98 -12.17 -22.42
C LEU A 94 -12.50 -11.76 -22.51
N ASN A 95 -12.12 -10.58 -22.02
CA ASN A 95 -10.76 -10.03 -22.18
C ASN A 95 -9.94 -9.94 -20.89
N HIS A 96 -10.58 -9.84 -19.73
CA HIS A 96 -9.94 -9.71 -18.43
C HIS A 96 -10.91 -10.08 -17.30
N GLN A 97 -10.36 -10.40 -16.12
CA GLN A 97 -11.17 -10.69 -14.93
C GLN A 97 -11.45 -9.38 -14.19
N LEU A 98 -12.73 -9.01 -14.10
CA LEU A 98 -13.22 -7.88 -13.31
C LEU A 98 -13.58 -8.38 -11.90
N LYS A 99 -13.22 -7.64 -10.86
CA LYS A 99 -13.55 -8.01 -9.48
C LYS A 99 -14.31 -6.88 -8.81
N LEU A 100 -15.34 -7.25 -8.06
CA LEU A 100 -16.05 -6.35 -7.14
C LEU A 100 -15.76 -6.81 -5.71
N ASP A 101 -15.02 -5.99 -4.98
CA ASP A 101 -14.61 -6.25 -3.61
C ASP A 101 -15.40 -5.36 -2.64
N PHE A 102 -16.09 -5.97 -1.68
CA PHE A 102 -16.62 -5.30 -0.50
C PHE A 102 -15.80 -5.68 0.72
N LEU A 103 -15.14 -4.70 1.33
CA LEU A 103 -14.13 -4.91 2.37
C LEU A 103 -14.48 -4.13 3.64
N GLU A 104 -14.42 -4.79 4.79
CA GLU A 104 -14.34 -4.11 6.08
C GLU A 104 -12.90 -3.65 6.29
N SER A 105 -12.72 -2.36 6.54
CA SER A 105 -11.43 -1.81 6.89
C SER A 105 -11.55 -0.44 7.52
N ARG A 106 -11.11 -0.34 8.77
CA ARG A 106 -10.93 0.93 9.47
C ARG A 106 -10.10 1.95 8.69
N TYR A 107 -10.41 3.22 8.90
CA TYR A 107 -9.58 4.30 8.37
C TYR A 107 -8.21 4.36 9.05
N LEU A 108 -7.17 4.63 8.25
CA LEU A 108 -5.78 4.71 8.71
C LEU A 108 -5.26 6.14 8.80
N THR A 109 -5.95 7.09 8.18
CA THR A 109 -5.56 8.49 8.07
C THR A 109 -6.65 9.41 8.65
N SER A 110 -6.29 10.64 9.00
CA SER A 110 -7.23 11.63 9.54
C SER A 110 -8.24 12.13 8.52
N GLU A 111 -7.85 12.18 7.25
CA GLU A 111 -8.69 12.60 6.11
C GLU A 111 -8.79 11.44 5.10
N PRO A 112 -9.58 10.41 5.41
CA PRO A 112 -9.55 9.14 4.67
C PRO A 112 -10.22 9.21 3.30
N PHE A 113 -11.16 10.13 3.11
CA PHE A 113 -11.88 10.32 1.85
C PHE A 113 -12.23 11.78 1.60
N ILE A 114 -12.55 12.08 0.35
CA ILE A 114 -13.26 13.28 -0.06
C ILE A 114 -14.64 12.89 -0.60
N VAL A 115 -15.56 13.83 -0.70
CA VAL A 115 -16.87 13.61 -1.34
C VAL A 115 -16.89 14.37 -2.65
N ASP A 116 -17.06 13.66 -3.76
CA ASP A 116 -17.11 14.25 -5.10
C ASP A 116 -17.89 13.37 -6.09
N ASP A 117 -18.06 13.88 -7.31
CA ASP A 117 -18.64 13.14 -8.44
C ASP A 117 -17.56 12.28 -9.12
N VAL A 118 -17.87 11.02 -9.39
CA VAL A 118 -16.95 10.06 -10.01
C VAL A 118 -17.71 9.04 -10.84
N LEU A 119 -17.18 8.71 -12.02
CA LEU A 119 -17.76 7.71 -12.93
C LEU A 119 -19.26 7.91 -13.20
N GLY A 120 -19.71 9.18 -13.28
CA GLY A 120 -21.12 9.52 -13.56
C GLY A 120 -22.02 9.56 -12.32
N LEU A 121 -21.56 9.08 -11.17
CA LEU A 121 -22.28 9.14 -9.90
C LEU A 121 -21.92 10.39 -9.11
N ARG A 122 -22.84 10.84 -8.26
CA ARG A 122 -22.69 12.06 -7.46
C ARG A 122 -22.51 11.79 -5.98
N ASN A 123 -21.78 12.68 -5.30
CA ASN A 123 -21.60 12.66 -3.85
C ASN A 123 -21.03 11.33 -3.31
N ILE A 124 -20.07 10.75 -4.01
CA ILE A 124 -19.43 9.50 -3.60
C ILE A 124 -18.28 9.80 -2.65
N LYS A 125 -18.15 9.05 -1.56
CA LYS A 125 -16.95 9.08 -0.70
C LYS A 125 -15.82 8.36 -1.44
N ILE A 126 -14.79 9.09 -1.86
CA ILE A 126 -13.64 8.57 -2.61
C ILE A 126 -12.42 8.62 -1.68
N GLN A 127 -11.79 7.47 -1.43
CA GLN A 127 -10.63 7.42 -0.55
C GLN A 127 -9.47 8.27 -1.09
N THR A 128 -8.76 8.94 -0.19
CA THR A 128 -7.60 9.75 -0.55
C THR A 128 -6.42 8.85 -0.95
N PRO A 129 -5.48 9.35 -1.77
CA PRO A 129 -4.30 8.57 -2.12
C PRO A 129 -3.47 8.14 -0.91
N LEU A 130 -3.44 8.95 0.15
CA LEU A 130 -2.76 8.60 1.40
C LEU A 130 -3.43 7.39 2.06
N GLU A 131 -4.76 7.40 2.18
CA GLU A 131 -5.54 6.29 2.74
C GLU A 131 -5.37 5.00 1.93
N ILE A 132 -5.52 5.07 0.60
CA ILE A 132 -5.43 3.89 -0.27
C ILE A 132 -4.04 3.26 -0.17
N ILE A 133 -2.98 4.06 -0.20
CA ILE A 133 -1.60 3.56 -0.17
C ILE A 133 -1.25 3.05 1.23
N ALA A 134 -1.72 3.72 2.30
CA ALA A 134 -1.59 3.24 3.66
C ALA A 134 -2.23 1.86 3.84
N LYS A 135 -3.46 1.65 3.35
CA LYS A 135 -4.13 0.33 3.41
C LYS A 135 -3.37 -0.73 2.62
N LYS A 136 -2.88 -0.40 1.42
CA LYS A 136 -2.06 -1.33 0.62
C LYS A 136 -0.79 -1.75 1.36
N ILE A 137 -0.05 -0.79 1.92
CA ILE A 137 1.16 -1.08 2.68
C ILE A 137 0.81 -1.90 3.92
N LYS A 138 -0.21 -1.52 4.70
CA LYS A 138 -0.55 -2.16 5.97
C LYS A 138 -1.12 -3.57 5.83
N HIS A 139 -2.02 -3.80 4.88
CA HIS A 139 -2.85 -5.02 4.84
C HIS A 139 -2.45 -6.03 3.77
N ARG A 140 -1.77 -5.63 2.67
CA ARG A 140 -1.47 -6.58 1.58
C ARG A 140 -0.26 -7.45 1.87
N LYS A 141 -0.44 -8.59 2.51
CA LYS A 141 0.64 -9.55 2.77
C LYS A 141 1.54 -9.81 1.54
N HIS A 142 0.92 -9.97 0.37
CA HIS A 142 1.62 -10.10 -0.91
C HIS A 142 1.39 -8.84 -1.75
N VAL A 143 2.46 -8.07 -1.98
CA VAL A 143 2.42 -6.85 -2.78
C VAL A 143 2.51 -7.20 -4.25
N THR A 144 1.56 -6.70 -5.04
CA THR A 144 1.50 -6.99 -6.48
C THR A 144 2.33 -5.99 -7.28
N ILE A 145 2.62 -6.31 -8.55
CA ILE A 145 3.27 -5.36 -9.48
C ILE A 145 2.45 -4.07 -9.61
N ARG A 146 1.11 -4.17 -9.62
CA ARG A 146 0.17 -3.03 -9.63
C ARG A 146 0.43 -2.08 -8.46
N ASP A 147 0.69 -2.63 -7.28
CA ASP A 147 0.97 -1.85 -6.08
C ASP A 147 2.31 -1.14 -6.20
N TYR A 148 3.37 -1.77 -6.73
CA TYR A 148 4.65 -1.09 -6.94
C TYR A 148 4.56 0.04 -7.97
N VAL A 149 3.74 -0.14 -9.01
CA VAL A 149 3.43 0.93 -9.97
C VAL A 149 2.74 2.10 -9.25
N ASP A 150 1.73 1.82 -8.43
CA ASP A 150 1.05 2.85 -7.65
C ASP A 150 2.00 3.54 -6.68
N PHE A 151 2.79 2.78 -5.91
CA PHE A 151 3.79 3.24 -4.95
C PHE A 151 4.81 4.18 -5.61
N ALA A 152 5.38 3.78 -6.73
CA ALA A 152 6.35 4.59 -7.46
C ALA A 152 5.72 5.91 -7.96
N PHE A 153 4.49 5.85 -8.47
CA PHE A 153 3.80 7.04 -8.96
C PHE A 153 3.51 8.02 -7.82
N VAL A 154 2.84 7.57 -6.76
CA VAL A 154 2.44 8.44 -5.65
C VAL A 154 3.62 9.00 -4.87
N GLU A 155 4.71 8.23 -4.78
CA GLU A 155 5.92 8.72 -4.12
C GLU A 155 6.57 9.81 -4.96
N LYS A 156 6.74 9.57 -6.27
CA LYS A 156 7.34 10.54 -7.19
C LYS A 156 6.56 11.87 -7.22
N GLN A 157 5.23 11.82 -7.18
CA GLN A 157 4.40 13.02 -7.31
C GLN A 157 4.14 13.73 -5.97
N HIS A 158 3.98 12.96 -4.88
CA HIS A 158 3.39 13.49 -3.64
C HIS A 158 4.08 13.03 -2.36
N ASN A 159 5.16 12.24 -2.45
CA ASN A 159 5.91 11.67 -1.32
C ASN A 159 5.00 10.94 -0.31
N ILE A 160 3.99 10.21 -0.80
CA ILE A 160 2.97 9.57 0.06
C ILE A 160 3.58 8.54 1.00
N ILE A 161 4.52 7.72 0.54
CA ILE A 161 5.15 6.68 1.36
C ILE A 161 6.03 7.32 2.43
N SER A 162 6.72 8.41 2.08
CA SER A 162 7.44 9.24 3.05
C SER A 162 6.52 9.84 4.12
N LYS A 163 5.28 10.21 3.79
CA LYS A 163 4.28 10.68 4.77
C LYS A 163 3.81 9.55 5.67
N ILE A 164 3.49 8.38 5.11
CA ILE A 164 3.09 7.17 5.85
C ILE A 164 4.15 6.80 6.90
N LYS A 165 5.43 6.91 6.54
CA LYS A 165 6.56 6.67 7.44
C LYS A 165 6.60 7.68 8.60
N LYS A 166 6.50 8.97 8.29
CA LYS A 166 6.52 10.06 9.29
C LYS A 166 5.34 10.04 10.24
N GLU A 167 4.18 9.65 9.75
CA GLU A 167 2.94 9.54 10.54
C GLU A 167 2.85 8.20 11.30
N ASN A 168 3.87 7.33 11.17
CA ASN A 168 3.92 6.01 11.81
C ASN A 168 2.65 5.17 11.60
N ILE A 169 2.10 5.22 10.38
CA ILE A 169 0.88 4.46 10.06
C ILE A 169 1.17 2.96 10.01
N VAL A 170 2.41 2.60 9.64
CA VAL A 170 2.89 1.23 9.48
C VAL A 170 4.30 1.07 10.07
N ASP A 171 4.57 -0.11 10.62
CA ASP A 171 5.85 -0.48 11.25
C ASP A 171 7.01 -0.65 10.24
N LEU A 172 8.24 -0.64 10.77
CA LEU A 172 9.47 -0.76 9.99
C LEU A 172 9.59 -2.12 9.29
N GLU A 173 9.19 -3.18 9.98
CA GLU A 173 9.22 -4.56 9.50
C GLU A 173 8.48 -4.69 8.18
N ARG A 174 7.35 -3.99 8.05
CA ARG A 174 6.58 -4.01 6.83
C ARG A 174 7.25 -3.26 5.69
N PHE A 175 7.93 -2.13 5.95
CA PHE A 175 8.71 -1.43 4.92
C PHE A 175 9.84 -2.34 4.38
N ILE A 176 10.51 -3.06 5.28
CA ILE A 176 11.54 -4.05 4.94
C ILE A 176 10.96 -5.17 4.07
N ASP A 177 9.83 -5.76 4.49
CA ASP A 177 9.17 -6.85 3.79
C ASP A 177 8.75 -6.46 2.37
N ILE A 178 8.13 -5.28 2.21
CA ILE A 178 7.72 -4.76 0.89
C ILE A 178 8.94 -4.58 -0.02
N TYR A 179 10.03 -3.99 0.46
CA TYR A 179 11.22 -3.84 -0.37
C TYR A 179 11.83 -5.20 -0.76
N LYS A 180 11.85 -6.18 0.15
CA LYS A 180 12.30 -7.55 -0.14
C LYS A 180 11.45 -8.20 -1.23
N GLN A 181 10.13 -8.05 -1.16
CA GLN A 181 9.20 -8.55 -2.18
C GLN A 181 9.49 -7.89 -3.55
N PHE A 182 9.73 -6.57 -3.61
CA PHE A 182 10.08 -5.89 -4.87
C PHE A 182 11.33 -6.47 -5.52
N ILE A 183 12.37 -6.74 -4.73
CA ILE A 183 13.62 -7.30 -5.22
C ILE A 183 13.44 -8.74 -5.71
N SER A 184 12.55 -9.52 -5.09
CA SER A 184 12.29 -10.91 -5.50
C SER A 184 11.56 -11.06 -6.85
N ILE A 185 10.82 -10.04 -7.30
CA ILE A 185 10.14 -10.07 -8.59
C ILE A 185 11.19 -9.96 -9.71
N THR A 186 11.19 -10.82 -10.71
CA THR A 186 12.15 -10.69 -11.82
C THR A 186 11.85 -9.47 -12.69
N ASP A 187 12.86 -8.92 -13.36
CA ASP A 187 12.62 -7.82 -14.32
C ASP A 187 11.68 -8.30 -15.46
N GLU A 188 11.76 -9.57 -15.86
CA GLU A 188 10.88 -10.19 -16.86
C GLU A 188 9.42 -10.23 -16.41
N ASP A 189 9.12 -10.82 -15.25
CA ASP A 189 7.75 -10.92 -14.71
C ASP A 189 7.13 -9.54 -14.54
N PHE A 190 7.93 -8.59 -14.03
CA PHE A 190 7.49 -7.23 -13.84
C PHE A 190 7.11 -6.57 -15.16
N ASN A 191 7.99 -6.65 -16.16
CA ASN A 191 7.81 -6.01 -17.46
C ASN A 191 6.64 -6.63 -18.23
N ASN A 192 6.48 -7.96 -18.20
CA ASN A 192 5.35 -8.65 -18.84
C ASN A 192 4.01 -8.14 -18.29
N HIS A 193 3.92 -7.90 -16.98
CA HIS A 193 2.70 -7.39 -16.37
C HIS A 193 2.39 -5.92 -16.75
N LEU A 194 3.38 -5.16 -17.23
CA LEU A 194 3.16 -3.77 -17.67
C LEU A 194 2.33 -3.68 -18.95
N GLU A 195 2.30 -4.73 -19.78
CA GLU A 195 1.48 -4.77 -21.00
C GLU A 195 -0.02 -4.62 -20.69
N TYR A 196 -0.46 -5.17 -19.56
CA TYR A 196 -1.84 -5.07 -19.06
C TYR A 196 -2.11 -3.71 -18.41
N LEU A 197 -1.19 -3.24 -17.56
CA LEU A 197 -1.38 -1.99 -16.82
C LEU A 197 -1.23 -0.74 -17.68
N LYS A 198 -0.41 -0.82 -18.74
CA LYS A 198 -0.07 0.28 -19.65
C LYS A 198 0.25 1.58 -18.90
N PRO A 199 1.17 1.58 -17.90
CA PRO A 199 1.43 2.77 -17.12
C PRO A 199 2.06 3.87 -17.96
N ARG A 200 1.67 5.12 -17.71
CA ARG A 200 2.10 6.28 -18.52
C ARG A 200 3.48 6.85 -18.18
N PHE A 201 4.02 6.47 -17.02
CA PHE A 201 5.21 7.13 -16.45
C PHE A 201 6.44 6.23 -16.41
N MET A 202 6.32 4.98 -16.87
CA MET A 202 7.38 3.97 -16.87
C MET A 202 7.17 2.99 -18.02
N GLN A 203 8.24 2.32 -18.42
CA GLN A 203 8.26 1.30 -19.47
C GLN A 203 8.80 -0.04 -18.96
N CYS A 204 9.60 -0.01 -17.90
CA CYS A 204 10.16 -1.22 -17.30
C CYS A 204 10.38 -1.07 -15.79
N LYS A 205 10.62 -2.19 -15.09
CA LYS A 205 10.93 -2.20 -13.66
C LYS A 205 12.06 -1.25 -13.29
N ASN A 206 13.09 -1.14 -14.15
CA ASN A 206 14.26 -0.32 -13.90
C ASN A 206 13.93 1.17 -13.71
N ASP A 207 12.86 1.67 -14.34
CA ASP A 207 12.45 3.07 -14.27
C ASP A 207 11.98 3.49 -12.87
N ILE A 208 11.57 2.53 -12.04
CA ILE A 208 11.08 2.78 -10.68
C ILE A 208 12.00 2.25 -9.58
N LYS A 209 13.09 1.52 -9.91
CA LYS A 209 13.99 0.92 -8.91
C LYS A 209 14.50 1.94 -7.90
N GLU A 210 14.97 3.09 -8.38
CA GLU A 210 15.50 4.15 -7.50
C GLU A 210 14.41 4.78 -6.62
N ILE A 211 13.21 4.99 -7.17
CA ILE A 211 12.08 5.58 -6.44
C ILE A 211 11.62 4.64 -5.33
N ILE A 212 11.42 3.35 -5.65
CA ILE A 212 11.03 2.33 -4.68
C ILE A 212 12.12 2.15 -3.61
N TYR A 213 13.39 2.12 -4.02
CA TYR A 213 14.49 2.06 -3.08
C TYR A 213 14.44 3.23 -2.07
N LYS A 214 14.35 4.47 -2.55
CA LYS A 214 14.30 5.66 -1.69
C LYS A 214 13.07 5.69 -0.78
N ALA A 215 11.92 5.22 -1.26
CA ALA A 215 10.69 5.19 -0.48
C ALA A 215 10.79 4.23 0.73
N PHE A 216 11.36 3.04 0.49
CA PHE A 216 11.33 1.94 1.44
C PHE A 216 12.66 1.69 2.19
N ASN A 217 13.69 2.52 1.98
CA ASN A 217 14.99 2.38 2.64
C ASN A 217 15.49 3.71 3.23
N PRO A 218 16.54 3.68 4.08
CA PRO A 218 17.07 4.87 4.71
C PRO A 218 17.57 5.91 3.70
N GLY A 219 17.45 7.18 4.07
CA GLY A 219 18.03 8.30 3.35
C GLY A 219 19.57 8.33 3.42
N LYS A 220 20.17 9.38 2.86
CA LYS A 220 21.65 9.59 2.90
C LYS A 220 22.19 9.70 4.32
N ASN A 221 21.39 10.32 5.18
CA ASN A 221 21.60 10.35 6.61
C ASN A 221 20.48 9.56 7.27
N PHE A 222 20.80 8.89 8.37
CA PHE A 222 19.85 8.10 9.12
C PHE A 222 20.10 8.24 10.63
N SER A 223 19.10 7.87 11.41
CA SER A 223 19.20 7.81 12.88
C SER A 223 19.14 6.37 13.36
N ILE A 224 19.80 6.06 14.47
CA ILE A 224 19.67 4.76 15.15
C ILE A 224 19.46 4.96 16.65
N ALA A 225 18.81 3.98 17.27
CA ALA A 225 18.89 3.77 18.70
C ALA A 225 19.65 2.48 18.98
N ILE A 226 20.47 2.47 20.03
CA ILE A 226 21.23 1.30 20.45
C ILE A 226 21.13 1.03 21.95
N ASP A 227 21.40 -0.21 22.32
CA ASP A 227 21.54 -0.64 23.71
C ASP A 227 22.98 -0.42 24.26
N ASN A 228 23.27 -0.96 25.44
CA ASN A 228 24.64 -0.93 26.01
C ASN A 228 25.64 -1.86 25.29
N ASN A 229 25.16 -2.87 24.58
CA ASN A 229 25.98 -3.81 23.84
C ASN A 229 26.28 -3.34 22.42
N TYR A 230 25.75 -2.19 22.00
CA TYR A 230 25.81 -1.66 20.63
C TYR A 230 24.98 -2.46 19.63
N GLU A 231 23.89 -3.08 20.09
CA GLU A 231 22.84 -3.64 19.23
C GLU A 231 21.91 -2.53 18.74
N VAL A 232 21.49 -2.57 17.48
CA VAL A 232 20.58 -1.58 16.90
C VAL A 232 19.13 -1.95 17.22
N LEU A 233 18.45 -1.08 17.96
CA LEU A 233 17.08 -1.29 18.43
C LEU A 233 16.03 -0.65 17.51
N ALA A 234 16.37 0.46 16.86
CA ALA A 234 15.48 1.19 15.98
C ALA A 234 16.26 2.05 14.98
N VAL A 235 15.60 2.45 13.89
CA VAL A 235 16.18 3.28 12.83
C VAL A 235 15.19 4.39 12.43
N ASP A 236 15.71 5.56 12.02
CA ASP A 236 14.98 6.73 11.52
C ASP A 236 13.73 7.10 12.36
N GLU A 237 12.55 7.19 11.73
CA GLU A 237 11.31 7.62 12.37
C GLU A 237 11.00 6.77 13.61
N TRP A 238 11.32 5.48 13.56
CA TRP A 238 11.07 4.50 14.62
C TRP A 238 11.96 4.68 15.86
N VAL A 239 13.03 5.48 15.78
CA VAL A 239 13.88 5.82 16.93
C VAL A 239 13.10 6.54 18.03
N ASN A 240 12.17 7.43 17.69
CA ASN A 240 11.38 8.11 18.72
C ASN A 240 10.15 7.31 19.13
N ILE A 241 9.67 6.41 18.26
CA ILE A 241 8.44 5.64 18.49
C ILE A 241 8.66 4.55 19.54
N TYR A 242 9.82 3.90 19.54
CA TYR A 242 10.09 2.78 20.45
C TYR A 242 10.70 3.20 21.79
N GLU A 243 11.17 4.45 21.92
CA GLU A 243 11.89 4.96 23.10
C GLU A 243 11.17 4.68 24.42
N ASP A 244 9.89 5.07 24.53
CA ASP A 244 9.11 4.93 25.77
C ASP A 244 9.03 3.47 26.22
N GLY A 245 8.85 2.53 25.29
CA GLY A 245 8.78 1.10 25.60
C GLY A 245 10.06 0.55 26.21
N PHE A 246 11.23 1.01 25.76
CA PHE A 246 12.52 0.61 26.32
C PHE A 246 12.79 1.30 27.66
N ILE A 247 12.46 2.59 27.79
CA ILE A 247 12.64 3.35 29.03
C ILE A 247 11.78 2.76 30.15
N ASP A 248 10.52 2.44 29.87
CA ASP A 248 9.58 1.85 30.82
C ASP A 248 10.03 0.45 31.27
N ALA A 249 10.72 -0.30 30.40
CA ALA A 249 11.33 -1.58 30.73
C ALA A 249 12.64 -1.44 31.54
N GLY A 250 13.13 -0.22 31.78
CA GLY A 250 14.40 0.05 32.43
C GLY A 250 15.62 -0.29 31.58
N GLU A 251 15.43 -0.41 30.26
CA GLU A 251 16.49 -0.72 29.30
C GLU A 251 17.21 0.55 28.83
N VAL A 252 18.45 0.40 28.37
CA VAL A 252 19.23 1.53 27.85
C VAL A 252 18.88 1.77 26.39
N TYR A 253 18.51 3.01 26.08
CA TYR A 253 18.14 3.45 24.75
C TYR A 253 18.93 4.71 24.37
N LYS A 254 20.03 4.53 23.63
CA LYS A 254 20.92 5.63 23.21
C LYS A 254 20.69 6.01 21.77
N LYS A 255 20.25 7.24 21.53
CA LYS A 255 19.93 7.76 20.21
C LYS A 255 21.14 8.44 19.57
N TYR A 256 21.36 8.16 18.29
CA TYR A 256 22.36 8.79 17.43
C TYR A 256 21.69 9.22 16.14
N ASN A 257 21.82 10.50 15.80
CA ASN A 257 21.17 11.10 14.63
C ASN A 257 22.23 11.51 13.59
N GLU A 258 21.78 11.74 12.36
CA GLU A 258 22.63 12.24 11.25
C GLU A 258 23.84 11.35 10.94
N LEU A 259 23.69 10.03 11.12
CA LEU A 259 24.71 9.05 10.72
C LEU A 259 24.77 8.95 9.20
N SER A 260 25.98 8.95 8.65
CA SER A 260 26.19 8.96 7.20
C SER A 260 26.16 7.56 6.60
N LYS A 261 25.28 7.37 5.60
CA LYS A 261 25.23 6.15 4.78
C LYS A 261 26.51 5.90 3.99
N LEU A 262 27.20 6.97 3.56
CA LEU A 262 28.51 6.89 2.91
C LEU A 262 29.59 6.29 3.84
N LYS A 263 29.58 6.71 5.12
CA LYS A 263 30.47 6.12 6.12
C LYS A 263 30.13 4.64 6.35
N LEU A 264 28.85 4.32 6.48
CA LEU A 264 28.38 2.95 6.64
C LEU A 264 28.78 2.06 5.45
N SER A 265 28.64 2.57 4.23
CA SER A 265 29.06 1.90 2.98
C SER A 265 30.50 1.42 3.03
N SER A 266 31.40 2.24 3.57
CA SER A 266 32.82 1.89 3.75
C SER A 266 33.03 0.81 4.82
N ILE A 267 32.20 0.78 5.87
CA ILE A 267 32.31 -0.16 7.00
C ILE A 267 31.87 -1.57 6.60
N ILE A 268 30.78 -1.68 5.85
CA ILE A 268 30.19 -2.97 5.46
C ILE A 268 30.50 -3.39 4.02
N ASN A 269 31.30 -2.61 3.29
CA ASN A 269 31.69 -2.86 1.91
C ASN A 269 30.49 -3.09 0.97
N LYS A 270 29.49 -2.19 1.05
CA LYS A 270 28.25 -2.23 0.26
C LYS A 270 28.01 -0.86 -0.37
N SER A 271 27.46 -0.79 -1.58
CA SER A 271 27.15 0.48 -2.24
C SER A 271 26.17 1.32 -1.40
N GLU A 272 26.35 2.64 -1.36
CA GLU A 272 25.44 3.56 -0.65
C GLU A 272 23.98 3.38 -1.11
N ASN A 273 23.76 3.15 -2.40
CA ASN A 273 22.42 2.96 -2.98
C ASN A 273 21.88 1.53 -2.84
N GLU A 274 22.56 0.67 -2.07
CA GLU A 274 22.13 -0.70 -1.80
C GLU A 274 21.94 -0.98 -0.30
N ILE A 275 22.28 -0.02 0.58
CA ILE A 275 22.08 -0.17 2.02
C ILE A 275 20.60 0.00 2.35
N THR A 276 20.05 -1.01 3.02
CA THR A 276 18.65 -1.14 3.41
C THR A 276 18.47 -0.96 4.91
N TYR A 277 17.23 -0.89 5.37
CA TYR A 277 16.94 -0.93 6.80
C TYR A 277 17.43 -2.24 7.46
N SER A 278 17.31 -3.38 6.77
CA SER A 278 17.83 -4.67 7.28
C SER A 278 19.33 -4.63 7.51
N ASP A 279 20.10 -4.04 6.58
CA ASP A 279 21.56 -3.93 6.75
C ASP A 279 21.94 -3.11 7.99
N ILE A 280 21.12 -2.12 8.38
CA ILE A 280 21.36 -1.27 9.55
C ILE A 280 20.97 -2.00 10.85
N LEU A 281 19.81 -2.64 10.87
CA LEU A 281 19.33 -3.40 12.04
C LEU A 281 20.27 -4.58 12.36
N GLU A 282 20.83 -5.21 11.34
CA GLU A 282 21.71 -6.38 11.48
C GLU A 282 23.20 -6.01 11.67
N LEU A 283 23.51 -4.74 11.95
CA LEU A 283 24.90 -4.33 12.16
C LEU A 283 25.50 -5.01 13.40
N SER A 284 26.65 -5.65 13.20
CA SER A 284 27.44 -6.14 14.33
C SER A 284 27.87 -5.00 15.25
N ASN A 285 28.01 -5.30 16.54
CA ASN A 285 28.42 -4.35 17.59
C ASN A 285 29.76 -3.66 17.24
N THR A 286 30.65 -4.36 16.54
CA THR A 286 31.92 -3.81 16.04
C THR A 286 31.71 -2.77 14.94
N ASN A 287 30.77 -3.01 14.02
CA ASN A 287 30.44 -2.07 12.95
C ASN A 287 29.72 -0.84 13.49
N VAL A 288 28.82 -1.01 14.46
CA VAL A 288 28.18 0.11 15.16
C VAL A 288 29.23 0.98 15.84
N LYS A 289 30.19 0.39 16.58
CA LYS A 289 31.30 1.16 17.17
C LYS A 289 32.08 1.97 16.13
N LYS A 290 32.45 1.36 14.99
CA LYS A 290 33.13 2.08 13.89
C LYS A 290 32.28 3.20 13.30
N LEU A 291 30.96 3.00 13.22
CA LEU A 291 30.02 3.99 12.71
C LEU A 291 29.92 5.21 13.64
N LEU A 292 30.10 5.02 14.94
CA LEU A 292 30.00 6.07 15.96
C LEU A 292 31.33 6.81 16.26
N LEU A 293 32.47 6.32 15.75
CA LEU A 293 33.80 6.95 15.88
C LEU A 293 34.04 8.04 14.84
#